data_AF-A0A7X9YA07-F1
#
_entry.id   AF-A0A7X9YA07-F1
#
_cell.length_a   1.000
_cell.length_b   1.000
_cell.length_c   1.000
_cell.angle_alpha   90.00
_cell.angle_beta   90.00
_cell.angle_gamma   90.00
#
_symmetry.space_group_name_H-M   'P 1'
#
loop_
_entity.id
_entity.type
_entity.pdbx_description
1 polymer ?
#
loop_
_entity_poly.entity_id
_entity_poly.type
_entity_poly.pdbx_seq_one_letter_code
_entity_poly.pdbx_strand_id
1 'polypeptide(L)'
;MHRYLSITLFCLSTLMLAGCGERVELHRQLSEQDANEVVAELADKKIRAEKIAAKDGVVVRVRANDISRAVRTLEAVGLPKVGRSTLGDIFRKEGVISTPLEERARYIYALSQELEATLSKIDGVIVARVHVVLPERVAPGEPVQPASASVFIKHDPRLDPDNIQPRVRRMVASSIPGMASAIENTQKLTVVFVPATAYQEKQQLTYLGPFLVPEQDLVLWRTSLIAPFIAFALGGAAWLFWRRRATYNRPLEPAITPSHE
;
A
#
# COMPACT_ATOMS: atom_id res chain seq x y z
N MET A 1 33.74 -29.19 -25.49
CA MET A 1 32.27 -29.07 -25.30
C MET A 1 31.88 -28.82 -23.84
N HIS A 2 32.44 -29.56 -22.86
CA HIS A 2 32.14 -29.34 -21.43
C HIS A 2 32.30 -27.90 -20.92
N ARG A 3 33.36 -27.16 -21.32
CA ARG A 3 33.58 -25.78 -20.85
C ARG A 3 32.49 -24.79 -21.30
N TYR A 4 31.92 -24.96 -22.49
CA TYR A 4 30.83 -24.09 -22.98
C TYR A 4 29.49 -24.43 -22.31
N LEU A 5 29.24 -25.72 -22.05
CA LEU A 5 28.07 -26.19 -21.31
C LEU A 5 28.05 -25.66 -19.86
N SER A 6 29.22 -25.62 -19.20
CA SER A 6 29.38 -25.05 -17.86
C SER A 6 29.10 -23.55 -17.84
N ILE A 7 29.54 -22.80 -18.87
CA ILE A 7 29.33 -21.35 -18.96
C ILE A 7 27.84 -21.03 -19.21
N THR A 8 27.17 -21.76 -20.09
CA THR A 8 25.73 -21.59 -20.32
C THR A 8 24.90 -21.93 -19.08
N LEU A 9 25.30 -22.96 -18.34
CA LEU A 9 24.64 -23.34 -17.09
C LEU A 9 24.83 -22.27 -16.00
N PHE A 10 26.02 -21.68 -15.92
CA PHE A 10 26.32 -20.60 -14.97
C PHE A 10 25.57 -19.31 -15.30
N CYS A 11 25.44 -18.98 -16.59
CA CYS A 11 24.70 -17.82 -17.06
C CYS A 11 23.17 -17.99 -16.86
N LEU A 12 22.65 -19.20 -17.08
CA LEU A 12 21.25 -19.54 -16.78
C LEU A 12 20.95 -19.50 -15.27
N SER A 13 21.89 -19.98 -14.45
CA SER A 13 21.79 -19.95 -12.98
C SER A 13 21.79 -18.52 -12.43
N THR A 14 22.65 -17.64 -12.97
CA THR A 14 22.69 -16.22 -12.58
C THR A 14 21.44 -15.45 -13.02
N LEU A 15 20.84 -15.80 -14.16
CA LEU A 15 19.56 -15.23 -14.60
C LEU A 15 18.39 -15.64 -13.69
N MET A 16 18.41 -16.88 -13.19
CA MET A 16 17.40 -17.39 -12.23
C MET A 16 17.49 -16.73 -10.85
N LEU A 17 18.68 -16.22 -10.46
CA LEU A 17 18.89 -15.59 -9.15
C LEU A 17 18.46 -14.11 -9.08
N ALA A 18 18.26 -13.44 -10.22
CA ALA A 18 17.87 -12.03 -10.26
C ALA A 18 16.39 -11.77 -9.86
N GLY A 19 15.61 -12.82 -9.59
CA GLY A 19 14.18 -12.72 -9.29
C GLY A 19 13.80 -12.50 -7.81
N CYS A 20 14.75 -12.48 -6.88
CA CYS A 20 14.48 -12.22 -5.47
C CYS A 20 14.26 -10.73 -5.22
N GLY A 21 13.04 -10.25 -5.51
CA GLY A 21 12.63 -8.89 -5.20
C GLY A 21 12.61 -8.65 -3.69
N GLU A 22 13.22 -7.54 -3.26
CA GLU A 22 13.20 -7.07 -1.88
C GLU A 22 11.75 -6.82 -1.42
N ARG A 23 11.38 -7.32 -0.24
CA ARG A 23 10.05 -7.15 0.35
C ARG A 23 10.12 -6.19 1.52
N VAL A 24 9.30 -5.16 1.47
CA VAL A 24 9.18 -4.10 2.48
C VAL A 24 7.89 -4.24 3.27
N GLU A 25 7.92 -3.80 4.52
CA GLU A 25 6.73 -3.77 5.39
C GLU A 25 5.80 -2.63 4.97
N LEU A 26 4.53 -2.95 4.75
CA LEU A 26 3.50 -1.98 4.37
C LEU A 26 2.73 -1.48 5.60
N HIS A 27 2.24 -2.42 6.41
CA HIS A 27 1.53 -2.15 7.66
C HIS A 27 1.97 -3.16 8.73
N ARG A 28 1.90 -2.73 9.99
CA ARG A 28 2.23 -3.52 11.18
C ARG A 28 1.11 -3.42 12.21
N GLN A 29 1.09 -4.35 13.17
CA GLN A 29 0.11 -4.40 14.26
C GLN A 29 -1.36 -4.43 13.77
N LEU A 30 -1.61 -5.10 12.63
CA LEU A 30 -2.98 -5.31 12.15
C LEU A 30 -3.64 -6.46 12.91
N SER A 31 -4.96 -6.39 13.08
CA SER A 31 -5.75 -7.55 13.46
C SER A 31 -5.75 -8.58 12.32
N GLU A 32 -6.02 -9.85 12.63
CA GLU A 32 -6.15 -10.90 11.59
C GLU A 32 -7.22 -10.55 10.55
N GLN A 33 -8.34 -9.98 10.99
CA GLN A 33 -9.41 -9.57 10.09
C GLN A 33 -8.98 -8.43 9.17
N ASP A 34 -8.37 -7.37 9.72
CA ASP A 34 -7.91 -6.23 8.92
C ASP A 34 -6.80 -6.65 7.95
N ALA A 35 -5.89 -7.53 8.38
CA ALA A 35 -4.85 -8.07 7.51
C ALA A 35 -5.43 -8.89 6.36
N ASN A 36 -6.49 -9.68 6.60
CA ASN A 36 -7.17 -10.42 5.54
C ASN A 36 -7.86 -9.48 4.55
N GLU A 37 -8.52 -8.42 5.02
CA GLU A 37 -9.13 -7.41 4.14
C GLU A 37 -8.08 -6.68 3.29
N VAL A 38 -6.97 -6.25 3.90
CA VAL A 38 -5.84 -5.61 3.20
C VAL A 38 -5.26 -6.54 2.14
N VAL A 39 -4.99 -7.80 2.47
CA VAL A 39 -4.42 -8.77 1.52
C VAL A 39 -5.40 -9.08 0.39
N ALA A 40 -6.70 -9.17 0.67
CA ALA A 40 -7.72 -9.39 -0.35
C ALA A 40 -7.81 -8.23 -1.35
N GLU A 41 -7.79 -6.97 -0.87
CA GLU A 41 -7.83 -5.80 -1.74
C GLU A 41 -6.56 -5.71 -2.62
N LEU A 42 -5.38 -5.95 -2.03
CA LEU A 42 -4.13 -5.96 -2.78
C LEU A 42 -4.13 -7.07 -3.84
N ALA A 43 -4.66 -8.25 -3.52
CA ALA A 43 -4.76 -9.36 -4.46
C ALA A 43 -5.70 -9.04 -5.64
N ASP A 44 -6.83 -8.36 -5.41
CA ASP A 44 -7.73 -7.90 -6.47
C ASP A 44 -7.03 -6.97 -7.46
N LYS A 45 -6.15 -6.08 -6.96
CA LYS A 45 -5.32 -5.21 -7.80
C LYS A 45 -4.04 -5.86 -8.33
N LYS A 46 -3.91 -7.18 -8.24
CA LYS A 46 -2.76 -7.97 -8.69
C LYS A 46 -1.44 -7.61 -7.99
N ILE A 47 -1.53 -7.01 -6.81
CA ILE A 47 -0.38 -6.70 -5.95
C ILE A 47 -0.15 -7.90 -5.04
N ARG A 48 1.02 -8.54 -5.12
CA ARG A 48 1.33 -9.67 -4.24
C ARG A 48 1.71 -9.16 -2.86
N ALA A 49 0.90 -9.49 -1.87
CA ALA A 49 1.16 -9.23 -0.46
C ALA A 49 1.41 -10.54 0.30
N GLU A 50 2.26 -10.47 1.31
CA GLU A 50 2.58 -11.57 2.21
C GLU A 50 2.16 -11.21 3.64
N LYS A 51 1.45 -12.13 4.29
CA LYS A 51 1.01 -12.00 5.67
C LYS A 51 2.00 -12.69 6.60
N ILE A 52 2.57 -11.95 7.54
CA ILE A 52 3.51 -12.49 8.53
C ILE A 52 2.94 -12.26 9.92
N ALA A 53 2.82 -13.33 10.70
CA ALA A 53 2.46 -13.24 12.10
C ALA A 53 3.62 -12.63 12.91
N ALA A 54 3.32 -11.62 13.71
CA ALA A 54 4.24 -10.99 14.65
C ALA A 54 3.69 -11.11 16.08
N LYS A 55 4.49 -10.75 17.08
CA LYS A 55 4.08 -10.81 18.50
C LYS A 55 2.90 -9.91 18.82
N ASP A 56 2.82 -8.75 18.16
CA ASP A 56 1.85 -7.69 18.45
C ASP A 56 0.73 -7.61 17.38
N GLY A 57 0.49 -8.70 16.65
CA GLY A 57 -0.49 -8.77 15.57
C GLY A 57 0.14 -9.18 14.24
N VAL A 58 -0.44 -8.71 13.14
CA VAL A 58 -0.05 -9.14 11.79
C VAL A 58 0.69 -8.04 11.06
N VAL A 59 1.75 -8.41 10.35
CA VAL A 59 2.51 -7.54 9.44
C VAL A 59 2.21 -7.95 8.01
N VAL A 60 1.88 -6.98 7.17
CA VAL A 60 1.68 -7.20 5.72
C VAL A 60 2.88 -6.63 4.98
N ARG A 61 3.51 -7.45 4.13
CA ARG A 61 4.66 -7.08 3.31
C ARG A 61 4.32 -7.12 1.83
N VAL A 62 4.91 -6.20 1.07
CA VAL A 62 4.80 -6.14 -0.39
C VAL A 62 6.18 -6.01 -1.02
N ARG A 63 6.30 -6.21 -2.33
CA ARG A 63 7.58 -5.94 -3.02
C ARG A 63 7.89 -4.44 -2.95
N ALA A 64 9.17 -4.09 -2.87
CA ALA A 64 9.62 -2.69 -2.84
C ALA A 64 9.07 -1.88 -4.02
N ASN A 65 9.03 -2.46 -5.22
CA ASN A 65 8.50 -1.81 -6.43
C ASN A 65 6.98 -1.55 -6.37
N ASP A 66 6.25 -2.31 -5.54
CA ASP A 66 4.79 -2.24 -5.46
C ASP A 66 4.30 -1.35 -4.30
N ILE A 67 5.19 -0.83 -3.45
CA ILE A 67 4.78 -0.12 -2.21
C ILE A 67 3.90 1.11 -2.49
N SER A 68 4.28 1.98 -3.43
CA SER A 68 3.51 3.18 -3.74
C SER A 68 2.13 2.85 -4.31
N ARG A 69 2.05 1.74 -5.07
CA ARG A 69 0.80 1.24 -5.64
C ARG A 69 -0.10 0.64 -4.56
N ALA A 70 0.49 -0.13 -3.66
CA ALA A 70 -0.20 -0.75 -2.53
C ALA A 70 -0.82 0.32 -1.61
N VAL A 71 -0.03 1.32 -1.21
CA VAL A 71 -0.50 2.43 -0.35
C VAL A 71 -1.69 3.15 -0.99
N ARG A 72 -1.54 3.59 -2.25
CA ARG A 72 -2.62 4.33 -2.94
C ARG A 72 -3.89 3.49 -3.14
N THR A 73 -3.72 2.19 -3.39
CA THR A 73 -4.84 1.25 -3.52
C THR A 73 -5.61 1.15 -2.22
N LEU A 74 -4.90 0.92 -1.11
CA LEU A 74 -5.52 0.80 0.21
C LEU A 74 -6.16 2.13 0.66
N GLU A 75 -5.49 3.26 0.43
CA GLU A 75 -6.02 4.58 0.73
C GLU A 75 -7.32 4.85 -0.03
N ALA A 76 -7.42 4.44 -1.29
CA ALA A 76 -8.63 4.62 -2.10
C ALA A 76 -9.85 3.96 -1.44
N VAL A 77 -9.67 2.77 -0.87
CA VAL A 77 -10.73 2.02 -0.16
C VAL A 77 -10.74 2.24 1.35
N GLY A 78 -9.93 3.15 1.88
CA GLY A 78 -9.90 3.48 3.31
C GLY A 78 -9.38 2.37 4.22
N LEU A 79 -8.52 1.50 3.69
CA LEU A 79 -7.85 0.43 4.44
C LEU A 79 -6.45 0.89 4.93
N PRO A 80 -5.94 0.34 6.05
CA PRO A 80 -6.67 -0.51 7.01
C PRO A 80 -7.74 0.30 7.74
N LYS A 81 -8.83 -0.37 8.13
CA LYS A 81 -9.87 0.27 8.94
C LYS A 81 -9.23 0.77 10.23
N VAL A 82 -9.40 2.05 10.54
CA VAL A 82 -8.87 2.61 11.79
C VAL A 82 -9.50 1.84 12.94
N GLY A 83 -8.66 1.14 13.72
CA GLY A 83 -9.10 0.40 14.88
C GLY A 83 -9.90 1.32 15.80
N ARG A 84 -11.09 0.87 16.22
CA ARG A 84 -11.90 1.62 17.17
C ARG A 84 -11.23 1.52 18.52
N SER A 85 -10.63 2.61 19.00
CA SER A 85 -10.18 2.68 20.39
C SER A 85 -11.39 2.44 21.28
N THR A 86 -11.31 1.44 22.14
CA THR A 86 -12.40 1.15 23.05
C THR A 86 -12.49 2.28 24.08
N LEU A 87 -13.69 2.49 24.61
CA LEU A 87 -13.92 3.52 25.64
C LEU A 87 -12.99 3.35 26.86
N GLY A 88 -12.57 2.11 27.13
CA GLY A 88 -11.62 1.76 28.18
C GLY A 88 -10.16 2.07 27.86
N ASP A 89 -9.79 2.23 26.58
CA ASP A 89 -8.42 2.57 26.18
C ASP A 89 -8.14 4.06 26.34
N ILE A 90 -9.14 4.90 26.08
CA ILE A 90 -9.03 6.37 26.15
C ILE A 90 -9.38 6.89 27.55
N PHE A 91 -10.36 6.28 28.21
CA PHE A 91 -10.85 6.69 29.53
C PHE A 91 -10.66 5.55 30.53
N ARG A 92 -9.41 5.22 30.84
CA ARG A 92 -9.09 4.27 31.92
C ARG A 92 -9.65 4.85 33.22
N LYS A 93 -10.52 4.09 33.92
CA LYS A 93 -11.04 4.49 35.24
C LYS A 93 -9.89 4.50 36.24
N GLU A 94 -9.17 5.61 36.33
CA GLU A 94 -8.04 5.78 37.24
C GLU A 94 -8.49 6.22 38.65
N GLY A 95 -9.81 6.26 38.91
CA GLY A 95 -10.41 6.50 40.21
C GLY A 95 -11.73 5.74 40.41
N VAL A 96 -12.14 5.59 41.67
CA VAL A 96 -13.39 4.91 42.08
C VAL A 96 -14.64 5.70 41.64
N ILE A 97 -14.51 7.00 41.35
CA ILE A 97 -15.62 7.91 41.00
C ILE A 97 -15.24 8.70 39.73
N SER A 98 -16.11 8.72 38.72
CA SER A 98 -15.94 9.54 37.51
C SER A 98 -16.42 10.97 37.74
N THR A 99 -15.73 11.94 37.15
CA THR A 99 -16.18 13.34 37.19
C THR A 99 -17.32 13.57 36.18
N PRO A 100 -18.21 14.56 36.42
CA PRO A 100 -19.25 14.89 35.44
C PRO A 100 -18.70 15.25 34.05
N LEU A 101 -17.52 15.86 33.99
CA LEU A 101 -16.84 16.20 32.74
C LEU A 101 -16.39 14.93 31.99
N GLU A 102 -15.84 13.94 32.69
CA GLU A 102 -15.45 12.65 32.10
C GLU A 102 -16.66 11.86 31.59
N GLU A 103 -17.75 11.80 32.37
CA GLU A 103 -18.97 11.12 31.93
C GLU A 103 -19.55 11.75 30.67
N ARG A 104 -19.52 13.08 30.60
CA ARG A 104 -19.93 13.84 29.42
C ARG A 104 -19.02 13.56 28.22
N ALA A 105 -17.71 13.62 28.39
CA ALA A 105 -16.75 13.33 27.32
C ALA A 105 -16.92 11.91 26.77
N ARG A 106 -17.13 10.95 27.69
CA ARG A 106 -17.43 9.56 27.37
C ARG A 106 -18.71 9.41 26.57
N TYR A 107 -19.78 10.10 26.97
CA TYR A 107 -21.06 10.09 26.27
C TYR A 107 -20.94 10.67 24.85
N ILE A 108 -20.27 11.81 24.68
CA ILE A 108 -20.04 12.44 23.37
C ILE A 108 -19.23 11.53 22.45
N TYR A 109 -18.16 10.92 22.97
CA TYR A 109 -17.32 10.00 22.20
C TYR A 109 -18.11 8.76 21.77
N ALA A 110 -18.87 8.14 22.69
CA ALA A 110 -19.69 6.97 22.39
C ALA A 110 -20.75 7.29 21.30
N LEU A 111 -21.43 8.43 21.43
CA LEU A 111 -22.41 8.87 20.44
C LEU A 111 -21.78 9.11 19.05
N SER A 112 -20.60 9.72 19.03
CA SER A 112 -19.86 9.96 17.79
C SER A 112 -19.46 8.65 17.12
N GLN A 113 -18.94 7.68 17.89
CA GLN A 113 -18.55 6.36 17.38
C GLN A 113 -19.73 5.54 16.86
N GLU A 114 -20.88 5.58 17.53
CA GLU A 114 -22.08 4.86 17.08
C GLU A 114 -22.62 5.42 15.76
N LEU A 115 -22.59 6.75 15.61
CA LEU A 115 -22.95 7.44 14.37
C LEU A 115 -21.96 7.14 13.23
N GLU A 116 -20.66 7.17 13.51
CA GLU A 116 -19.62 6.77 12.55
C GLU A 116 -19.84 5.32 12.08
N ALA A 117 -20.07 4.40 13.02
CA ALA A 117 -20.30 2.99 12.71
C ALA A 117 -21.57 2.78 11.88
N THR A 118 -22.65 3.49 12.20
CA THR A 118 -23.90 3.40 11.45
C THR A 118 -23.77 3.96 10.03
N LEU A 119 -23.17 5.14 9.88
CA LEU A 119 -22.94 5.77 8.57
C LEU A 119 -21.99 4.94 7.69
N SER A 120 -20.99 4.30 8.29
CA SER A 120 -20.05 3.42 7.57
C SER A 120 -20.69 2.17 6.97
N LYS A 121 -21.89 1.78 7.42
CA LYS A 121 -22.65 0.64 6.89
C LYS A 121 -23.48 0.99 5.65
N ILE A 122 -23.55 2.27 5.29
CA ILE A 122 -24.27 2.70 4.08
C ILE A 122 -23.45 2.27 2.86
N ASP A 123 -24.12 1.64 1.88
CA ASP A 123 -23.48 1.19 0.66
C ASP A 123 -22.80 2.36 -0.07
N GLY A 124 -21.54 2.16 -0.46
CA GLY A 124 -20.72 3.19 -1.09
C GLY A 124 -20.07 4.18 -0.13
N VAL A 125 -20.35 4.15 1.18
CA VAL A 125 -19.57 4.89 2.17
C VAL A 125 -18.32 4.10 2.53
N ILE A 126 -17.16 4.72 2.34
CA ILE A 126 -15.85 4.12 2.57
C ILE A 126 -15.34 4.52 3.96
N VAL A 127 -15.42 5.80 4.29
CA VAL A 127 -15.05 6.32 5.62
C VAL A 127 -16.11 7.33 6.06
N ALA A 128 -16.56 7.22 7.30
CA ALA A 128 -17.41 8.21 7.95
C ALA A 128 -16.72 8.72 9.22
N ARG A 129 -16.69 10.05 9.39
CA ARG A 129 -16.25 10.73 10.62
C ARG A 129 -17.33 11.68 11.08
N VAL A 130 -17.61 11.66 12.38
CA VAL A 130 -18.66 12.48 12.98
C VAL A 130 -18.11 13.15 14.21
N HIS A 131 -18.15 14.48 14.22
CA HIS A 131 -17.86 15.26 15.40
C HIS A 131 -19.15 15.87 15.93
N VAL A 132 -19.46 15.58 17.18
CA VAL A 132 -20.68 16.03 17.86
C VAL A 132 -20.34 17.03 18.94
N VAL A 133 -21.08 18.13 18.98
CA VAL A 133 -21.10 19.10 20.07
C VAL A 133 -22.49 19.09 20.68
N LEU A 134 -22.58 18.64 21.93
CA LEU A 134 -23.83 18.62 22.68
C LEU A 134 -24.13 19.96 23.33
N PRO A 135 -25.40 20.32 23.53
CA PRO A 135 -25.77 21.60 24.10
C PRO A 135 -25.28 21.73 25.55
N GLU A 136 -24.76 22.90 25.90
CA GLU A 136 -24.20 23.17 27.23
C GLU A 136 -24.66 24.53 27.77
N ARG A 137 -24.95 24.58 29.07
CA ARG A 137 -25.09 25.83 29.81
C ARG A 137 -23.78 26.11 30.51
N VAL A 138 -23.07 27.12 30.02
CA VAL A 138 -21.77 27.57 30.56
C VAL A 138 -21.95 28.23 31.95
N ALA A 139 -22.99 29.05 32.12
CA ALA A 139 -23.35 29.63 33.41
C ALA A 139 -24.88 29.74 33.58
N PRO A 140 -25.38 29.75 34.84
CA PRO A 140 -26.76 30.11 35.13
C PRO A 140 -27.07 31.52 34.61
N GLY A 141 -28.03 31.64 33.69
CA GLY A 141 -28.44 32.92 33.08
C GLY A 141 -27.82 33.20 31.70
N GLU A 142 -26.81 32.45 31.28
CA GLU A 142 -26.27 32.55 29.92
C GLU A 142 -27.08 31.73 28.90
N PRO A 143 -27.10 32.15 27.62
CA PRO A 143 -27.74 31.39 26.57
C PRO A 143 -27.08 30.01 26.40
N VAL A 144 -27.90 28.99 26.22
CA VAL A 144 -27.43 27.62 26.00
C VAL A 144 -26.67 27.56 24.68
N GLN A 145 -25.44 27.04 24.69
CA GLN A 145 -24.72 26.80 23.45
C GLN A 145 -25.49 25.73 22.65
N PRO A 146 -25.85 26.01 21.38
CA PRO A 146 -26.65 25.08 20.61
C PRO A 146 -25.86 23.81 20.26
N ALA A 147 -26.59 22.71 20.10
CA ALA A 147 -26.03 21.48 19.56
C ALA A 147 -25.57 21.71 18.10
N SER A 148 -24.45 21.10 17.73
CA SER A 148 -23.94 21.09 16.36
C SER A 148 -23.24 19.78 16.03
N ALA A 149 -23.19 19.43 14.75
CA ALA A 149 -22.46 18.28 14.27
C ALA A 149 -21.81 18.54 12.91
N SER A 150 -20.64 17.96 12.72
CA SER A 150 -19.97 17.89 11.41
C SER A 150 -19.77 16.45 11.01
N VAL A 151 -20.09 16.15 9.76
CA VAL A 151 -20.05 14.80 9.19
C VAL A 151 -19.18 14.85 7.95
N PHE A 152 -18.13 14.05 7.96
CA PHE A 152 -17.27 13.85 6.81
C PHE A 152 -17.49 12.44 6.28
N ILE A 153 -17.77 12.34 4.97
CA ILE A 153 -17.99 11.06 4.29
C ILE A 153 -17.07 10.98 3.08
N LYS A 154 -16.16 10.00 3.11
CA LYS A 154 -15.48 9.53 1.91
C LYS A 154 -16.34 8.46 1.26
N HIS A 155 -16.64 8.59 -0.03
CA HIS A 155 -17.54 7.66 -0.72
C HIS A 155 -16.97 7.15 -2.05
N ASP A 156 -17.50 6.01 -2.51
CA ASP A 156 -17.27 5.48 -3.85
C ASP A 156 -17.83 6.46 -4.89
N PRO A 157 -17.12 6.75 -5.99
CA PRO A 157 -17.61 7.63 -7.06
C PRO A 157 -18.95 7.24 -7.68
N ARG A 158 -19.38 5.97 -7.54
CA ARG A 158 -20.68 5.47 -8.00
C ARG A 158 -21.83 5.89 -7.09
N LEU A 159 -21.54 6.29 -5.85
CA LEU A 159 -22.53 6.80 -4.91
C LEU A 159 -22.85 8.26 -5.24
N ASP A 160 -24.13 8.54 -5.43
CA ASP A 160 -24.62 9.91 -5.61
C ASP A 160 -24.81 10.60 -4.24
N PRO A 161 -23.98 11.60 -3.89
CA PRO A 161 -24.07 12.29 -2.61
C PRO A 161 -25.39 13.04 -2.44
N ASP A 162 -25.98 13.57 -3.50
CA ASP A 162 -27.19 14.40 -3.43
C ASP A 162 -28.40 13.57 -2.97
N ASN A 163 -28.41 12.28 -3.34
CA ASN A 163 -29.46 11.33 -2.97
C ASN A 163 -29.39 10.86 -1.52
N ILE A 164 -28.19 10.80 -0.94
CA ILE A 164 -27.99 10.31 0.44
C ILE A 164 -27.88 11.43 1.47
N GLN A 165 -27.43 12.63 1.07
CA GLN A 165 -27.21 13.76 1.96
C GLN A 165 -28.44 14.09 2.84
N PRO A 166 -29.68 14.15 2.31
CA PRO A 166 -30.85 14.42 3.15
C PRO A 166 -31.11 13.34 4.20
N ARG A 167 -30.82 12.06 3.87
CA ARG A 167 -31.00 10.92 4.78
C ARG A 167 -29.95 10.95 5.88
N VAL A 168 -28.70 11.22 5.53
CA VAL A 168 -27.59 11.41 6.49
C VAL A 168 -27.93 12.56 7.44
N ARG A 169 -28.37 13.71 6.91
CA ARG A 169 -28.77 14.87 7.74
C ARG A 169 -29.89 14.52 8.71
N ARG A 170 -30.94 13.84 8.23
CA ARG A 170 -32.08 13.42 9.05
C ARG A 170 -31.67 12.44 10.14
N MET A 171 -30.85 11.45 9.81
CA MET A 171 -30.37 10.46 10.78
C MET A 171 -29.56 11.13 11.89
N VAL A 172 -28.56 11.94 11.53
CA VAL A 172 -27.71 12.64 12.50
C VAL A 172 -28.50 13.61 13.38
N ALA A 173 -29.43 14.36 12.79
CA ALA A 173 -30.28 15.28 13.54
C ALA A 173 -31.23 14.56 14.52
N SER A 174 -31.66 13.35 14.18
CA SER A 174 -32.53 12.53 15.05
C SER A 174 -31.76 11.81 16.17
N SER A 175 -30.48 11.52 15.95
CA SER A 175 -29.64 10.81 16.92
C SER A 175 -29.01 11.72 17.98
N ILE A 176 -28.93 13.03 17.74
CA ILE A 176 -28.27 13.98 18.64
C ILE A 176 -29.33 14.81 19.41
N PRO A 177 -29.29 14.82 20.75
CA PRO A 177 -30.17 15.66 21.56
C PRO A 177 -30.03 17.15 21.21
N GLY A 178 -31.16 17.82 20.99
CA GLY A 178 -31.19 19.27 20.67
C GLY A 178 -30.94 19.62 19.19
N MET A 179 -30.76 18.63 18.31
CA MET A 179 -30.55 18.81 16.87
C MET A 179 -31.79 18.61 15.99
N ALA A 180 -32.93 18.17 16.55
CA ALA A 180 -34.12 17.82 15.76
C ALA A 180 -34.64 18.97 14.88
N SER A 181 -34.54 20.23 15.33
CA SER A 181 -34.91 21.42 14.57
C SER A 181 -33.79 21.95 13.65
N ALA A 182 -32.61 21.31 13.66
CA ALA A 182 -31.43 21.75 12.93
C ALA A 182 -31.24 21.04 11.58
N ILE A 183 -32.19 20.19 11.14
CA ILE A 183 -32.09 19.40 9.90
C ILE A 183 -31.74 20.29 8.69
N GLU A 184 -32.38 21.45 8.58
CA GLU A 184 -32.20 22.40 7.47
C GLU A 184 -31.09 23.43 7.72
N ASN A 185 -30.62 23.57 8.96
CA ASN A 185 -29.64 24.58 9.32
C ASN A 185 -28.21 24.10 9.06
N THR A 186 -27.61 24.53 7.96
CA THR A 186 -26.24 24.19 7.55
C THR A 186 -25.16 24.68 8.54
N GLN A 187 -25.44 25.73 9.33
CA GLN A 187 -24.50 26.22 10.35
C GLN A 187 -24.41 25.26 11.55
N LYS A 188 -25.48 24.51 11.82
CA LYS A 188 -25.54 23.53 12.92
C LYS A 188 -25.18 22.12 12.45
N LEU A 189 -25.48 21.77 11.21
CA LEU A 189 -25.20 20.47 10.63
C LEU A 189 -24.51 20.62 9.27
N THR A 190 -23.21 20.38 9.27
CA THR A 190 -22.41 20.37 8.04
C THR A 190 -22.12 18.92 7.63
N VAL A 191 -22.41 18.58 6.37
CA VAL A 191 -22.09 17.28 5.78
C VAL A 191 -21.24 17.52 4.55
N VAL A 192 -20.05 16.92 4.52
CA VAL A 192 -19.10 17.04 3.42
C VAL A 192 -18.86 15.66 2.81
N PHE A 193 -19.08 15.56 1.50
CA PHE A 193 -18.80 14.36 0.73
C PHE A 193 -17.51 14.55 -0.08
N VAL A 194 -16.62 13.56 0.00
CA VAL A 194 -15.39 13.52 -0.79
C VAL A 194 -15.34 12.21 -1.56
N PRO A 195 -15.28 12.24 -2.91
CA PRO A 195 -15.17 11.02 -3.68
C PRO A 195 -13.79 10.39 -3.48
N ALA A 196 -13.74 9.07 -3.38
CA ALA A 196 -12.49 8.33 -3.44
C ALA A 196 -11.93 8.41 -4.85
N THR A 197 -10.78 9.05 -5.00
CA THR A 197 -10.04 9.03 -6.27
C THR A 197 -9.53 7.61 -6.51
N ALA A 198 -10.10 6.91 -7.49
CA ALA A 198 -9.55 5.62 -7.93
C ALA A 198 -8.15 5.86 -8.50
N TYR A 199 -7.12 5.27 -7.88
CA TYR A 199 -5.78 5.31 -8.44
C TYR A 199 -5.77 4.48 -9.73
N GLN A 200 -5.82 5.15 -10.88
CA GLN A 200 -5.60 4.50 -12.16
C GLN A 200 -4.11 4.46 -12.43
N GLU A 201 -3.56 3.25 -12.37
CA GLU A 201 -2.19 2.96 -12.74
C GLU A 201 -2.01 3.22 -14.24
N LYS A 202 -1.52 4.40 -14.61
CA LYS A 202 -0.90 4.58 -15.93
C LYS A 202 0.43 3.85 -15.89
N GLN A 203 0.43 2.58 -16.29
CA GLN A 203 1.68 1.90 -16.63
C GLN A 203 2.30 2.64 -17.80
N GLN A 204 3.33 3.43 -17.51
CA GLN A 204 4.10 4.10 -18.53
C GLN A 204 4.97 3.03 -19.20
N LEU A 205 4.42 2.44 -20.26
CA LEU A 205 5.10 1.45 -21.07
C LEU A 205 6.09 2.19 -21.96
N THR A 206 7.36 1.80 -21.88
CA THR A 206 8.42 2.39 -22.69
C THR A 206 8.87 1.37 -23.72
N TYR A 207 9.09 1.84 -24.94
CA TYR A 207 9.54 0.97 -26.04
C TYR A 207 11.01 0.56 -25.84
N LEU A 208 11.26 -0.74 -25.82
CA LEU A 208 12.58 -1.34 -25.95
C LEU A 208 12.66 -2.05 -27.31
N GLY A 209 12.92 -1.27 -28.37
CA GLY A 209 12.86 -1.77 -29.75
C GLY A 209 11.40 -2.08 -30.17
N PRO A 210 11.09 -3.26 -30.74
CA PRO A 210 9.72 -3.60 -31.13
C PRO A 210 8.81 -4.00 -29.95
N PHE A 211 9.35 -4.11 -28.73
CA PHE A 211 8.63 -4.62 -27.56
C PHE A 211 8.34 -3.51 -26.53
N LEU A 212 7.16 -3.56 -25.91
CA LEU A 212 6.73 -2.65 -24.85
C LEU A 212 7.12 -3.23 -23.49
N VAL A 213 8.02 -2.56 -22.78
CA VAL A 213 8.55 -3.01 -21.48
C VAL A 213 8.19 -1.99 -20.40
N PRO A 214 7.76 -2.42 -19.20
CA PRO A 214 7.66 -1.53 -18.04
C PRO A 214 9.00 -0.87 -17.73
N GLU A 215 9.03 0.43 -17.42
CA GLU A 215 10.29 1.16 -17.18
C GLU A 215 11.18 0.52 -16.11
N GLN A 216 10.56 -0.06 -15.07
CA GLN A 216 11.24 -0.78 -13.99
C GLN A 216 12.06 -1.99 -14.46
N ASP A 217 11.67 -2.62 -15.58
CA ASP A 217 12.30 -3.84 -16.10
C ASP A 217 13.32 -3.55 -17.22
N LEU A 218 13.47 -2.27 -17.63
CA LEU A 218 14.38 -1.87 -18.71
C LEU A 218 15.84 -2.23 -18.41
N VAL A 219 16.29 -2.05 -17.17
CA VAL A 219 17.67 -2.37 -16.78
C VAL A 219 17.90 -3.88 -16.82
N LEU A 220 16.94 -4.68 -16.37
CA LEU A 220 17.01 -6.15 -16.39
C LEU A 220 17.03 -6.66 -17.83
N TRP A 221 16.12 -6.18 -18.68
CA TRP A 221 16.08 -6.56 -20.10
C TRP A 221 17.33 -6.12 -20.86
N ARG A 222 17.78 -4.87 -20.66
CA ARG A 222 18.98 -4.35 -21.31
C ARG A 222 20.23 -5.12 -20.91
N THR A 223 20.39 -5.42 -19.63
CA THR A 223 21.55 -6.19 -19.14
C THR A 223 21.50 -7.65 -19.59
N SER A 224 20.32 -8.28 -19.59
CA SER A 224 20.14 -9.65 -20.09
C SER A 224 20.46 -9.78 -21.59
N LEU A 225 20.13 -8.77 -22.40
CA LEU A 225 20.44 -8.76 -23.83
C LEU A 225 21.93 -8.46 -24.11
N ILE A 226 22.57 -7.55 -23.37
CA ILE A 226 23.92 -7.07 -23.68
C ILE A 226 25.01 -7.95 -23.04
N ALA A 227 24.80 -8.45 -21.82
CA ALA A 227 25.80 -9.24 -21.09
C ALA A 227 26.33 -10.49 -21.84
N PRO A 228 25.51 -11.32 -22.52
CA PRO A 228 26.02 -12.49 -23.23
C PRO A 228 26.90 -12.12 -24.43
N PHE A 229 26.57 -11.03 -25.14
CA PHE A 229 27.39 -10.54 -26.26
C PHE A 229 28.76 -10.05 -25.79
N ILE A 230 28.82 -9.31 -24.67
CA ILE A 230 30.10 -8.86 -24.08
C ILE A 230 30.94 -10.06 -23.62
N ALA A 231 30.33 -11.03 -22.95
CA ALA A 231 31.02 -12.23 -22.49
C ALA A 231 31.56 -13.06 -23.67
N PHE A 232 30.80 -13.19 -24.76
CA PHE A 232 31.23 -13.89 -25.97
C PHE A 232 32.40 -13.18 -26.66
N ALA A 233 32.35 -11.84 -26.77
CA ALA A 233 33.42 -11.05 -27.36
C ALA A 233 34.74 -11.17 -26.56
N LEU A 234 34.68 -11.06 -25.23
CA LEU A 234 35.85 -11.22 -24.35
C LEU A 234 36.40 -12.66 -24.40
N GLY A 235 35.52 -13.67 -24.40
CA GLY A 235 35.92 -15.07 -24.52
C GLY A 235 36.60 -15.38 -25.86
N GLY A 236 36.08 -14.82 -26.96
CA GLY A 236 36.68 -14.93 -28.30
C GLY A 236 38.06 -14.26 -28.38
N ALA A 237 38.21 -13.06 -27.82
CA ALA A 237 39.48 -12.35 -27.76
C ALA A 237 40.53 -13.12 -26.94
N ALA A 238 40.15 -13.66 -25.78
CA ALA A 238 41.04 -14.47 -24.96
C ALA A 238 41.47 -15.77 -25.67
N TRP A 239 40.54 -16.44 -26.37
CA TRP A 239 40.85 -17.62 -27.16
C TRP A 239 41.81 -17.34 -28.31
N LEU A 240 41.60 -16.24 -29.05
CA LEU A 240 42.51 -15.80 -30.11
C LEU A 240 43.90 -15.48 -29.57
N PHE A 241 43.98 -14.80 -28.43
CA PHE A 241 45.25 -14.48 -27.78
C PHE A 241 46.01 -15.76 -27.36
N TRP A 242 45.31 -16.73 -26.76
CA TRP A 242 45.89 -18.01 -26.38
C TRP A 242 46.36 -18.83 -27.59
N ARG A 243 45.56 -18.85 -28.66
CA ARG A 243 45.90 -19.55 -29.90
C ARG A 243 47.13 -18.96 -30.58
N ARG A 244 47.24 -17.63 -30.62
CA ARG A 244 48.44 -16.93 -31.15
C ARG A 244 49.69 -17.24 -30.34
N ARG A 245 49.59 -17.32 -29.01
CA ARG A 245 50.71 -17.62 -28.12
C ARG A 245 51.18 -19.08 -28.24
N ALA A 246 50.26 -20.02 -28.46
CA ALA A 246 50.58 -21.44 -28.65
C ALA A 246 51.31 -21.72 -29.97
N THR A 247 51.01 -20.99 -31.05
CA THR A 247 51.73 -21.12 -32.33
C THR A 247 53.16 -20.57 -32.29
N TYR A 248 53.48 -19.66 -31.38
CA TYR A 248 54.80 -19.04 -31.28
C TYR A 248 55.84 -19.93 -30.56
N ASN A 249 55.39 -20.85 -29.70
CA ASN A 249 56.26 -21.66 -28.84
C ASN A 249 56.56 -23.07 -29.39
N ARG A 250 56.47 -23.32 -30.70
CA ARG A 250 56.96 -24.58 -31.27
C ARG A 250 58.50 -24.59 -31.22
N PRO A 251 59.15 -25.50 -30.45
CA PRO A 251 60.60 -25.62 -30.48
C PRO A 251 61.03 -26.07 -31.88
N LEU A 252 62.04 -25.40 -32.43
CA LEU A 252 62.66 -25.79 -33.70
C LEU A 252 63.27 -27.19 -33.55
N GLU A 253 62.80 -28.12 -34.37
CA GLU A 253 63.34 -29.48 -34.47
C GLU A 253 64.79 -29.41 -34.98
N PRO A 254 65.79 -29.98 -34.26
CA PRO A 254 67.18 -29.90 -34.69
C PRO A 254 67.38 -30.74 -35.96
N ALA A 255 67.86 -30.07 -37.01
CA ALA A 255 68.17 -30.68 -38.29
C ALA A 255 69.20 -31.82 -38.13
N ILE A 256 68.79 -33.03 -38.51
CA ILE A 256 69.64 -34.21 -38.57
C ILE A 256 70.67 -33.98 -39.69
N THR A 257 71.94 -33.78 -39.34
CA THR A 257 73.06 -33.76 -40.29
C THR A 257 73.32 -35.19 -40.80
N PRO A 258 73.41 -35.43 -42.11
CA PRO A 258 73.76 -36.75 -42.63
C PRO A 258 75.26 -36.98 -42.46
N SER A 259 75.60 -38.19 -42.03
CA SER A 259 76.94 -38.76 -42.00
C SER A 259 77.58 -38.77 -43.38
N HIS A 260 78.79 -38.22 -43.49
CA HIS A 260 79.72 -38.53 -44.59
C HIS A 260 81.06 -38.96 -43.98
N GLU A 261 81.42 -40.20 -44.35
CA GLU A 261 82.73 -40.91 -44.39
C GLU A 261 83.75 -40.72 -43.26
#